data_AF-A0A4R6L8F9-F1
#
_entry.id   AF-A0A4R6L8F9-F1
#
_cell.length_a   1.000
_cell.length_b   1.000
_cell.length_c   1.000
_cell.angle_alpha   90.00
_cell.angle_beta   90.00
_cell.angle_gamma   90.00
#
_symmetry.space_group_name_H-M   'P 1'
#
loop_
_entity.id
_entity.type
_entity.pdbx_description
1 polymer ?
#
loop_
_entity_poly.entity_id
_entity_poly.type
_entity_poly.pdbx_seq_one_letter_code
_entity_poly.pdbx_strand_id
1 'polypeptide(L)'
;MYYFRNMKKINKESFRNYLNDVYQLKITFYEEFNEFVCFFEIDCFSEDCKHKLSIEVSDENIKFGAVTKEPSIDFSLYDFVIETNKEAEEFVEQINEFGWPKEFK
;
A
#
# COMPACT_ATOMS: atom_id res chain seq x y z
N MET A 1 19.73 -4.29 31.73
CA MET A 1 18.90 -3.23 31.12
C MET A 1 19.10 -3.31 29.61
N TYR A 2 18.14 -3.87 28.87
CA TYR A 2 18.10 -3.78 27.42
C TYR A 2 16.76 -3.16 27.03
N TYR A 3 16.84 -2.19 26.14
CA TYR A 3 15.79 -1.22 25.82
C TYR A 3 14.53 -1.90 25.27
N PHE A 4 13.36 -1.53 25.83
CA PHE A 4 12.08 -1.71 25.16
C PHE A 4 12.12 -0.90 23.86
N ARG A 5 12.08 -1.55 22.69
CA ARG A 5 11.82 -0.84 21.43
C ARG A 5 11.05 -1.67 20.41
N ASN A 6 9.96 -2.30 20.84
CA ASN A 6 8.95 -2.82 19.91
C ASN A 6 7.61 -2.13 20.19
N MET A 7 7.55 -0.81 20.02
CA MET A 7 6.26 -0.23 19.62
C MET A 7 6.11 -0.60 18.16
N LYS A 8 5.27 -1.60 17.85
CA LYS A 8 4.81 -1.83 16.48
C LYS A 8 4.21 -0.50 15.99
N LYS A 9 4.91 0.22 15.12
CA LYS A 9 4.47 1.53 14.63
C LYS A 9 3.25 1.40 13.75
N ILE A 10 3.21 0.32 12.96
CA ILE A 10 2.10 -0.03 12.09
C ILE A 10 1.23 -1.10 12.73
N ASN A 11 -0.07 -0.81 12.82
CA ASN A 11 -1.09 -1.81 13.09
C ASN A 11 -1.64 -2.32 11.75
N LYS A 12 -1.14 -3.48 11.31
CA LYS A 12 -1.50 -4.07 10.01
C LYS A 12 -2.97 -4.47 9.92
N GLU A 13 -3.54 -4.97 11.01
CA GLU A 13 -4.95 -5.36 11.03
C GLU A 13 -5.85 -4.13 10.87
N SER A 14 -5.53 -3.05 11.57
CA SER A 14 -6.23 -1.77 11.43
C SER A 14 -6.15 -1.24 10.00
N PHE A 15 -4.95 -1.22 9.41
CA PHE A 15 -4.78 -0.71 8.04
C PHE A 15 -5.44 -1.61 7.00
N ARG A 16 -5.38 -2.93 7.20
CA ARG A 16 -6.09 -3.91 6.37
C ARG A 16 -7.60 -3.67 6.42
N ASN A 17 -8.17 -3.46 7.59
CA ASN A 17 -9.60 -3.19 7.73
C ASN A 17 -9.98 -1.91 6.97
N TYR A 18 -9.19 -0.84 7.13
CA TYR A 18 -9.35 0.38 6.35
C TYR A 18 -9.31 0.13 4.82
N LEU A 19 -8.30 -0.59 4.32
CA LEU A 19 -8.21 -0.91 2.89
C LEU A 19 -9.41 -1.73 2.40
N ASN A 20 -9.93 -2.64 3.23
CA ASN A 20 -11.15 -3.37 2.88
C ASN A 20 -12.36 -2.44 2.84
N ASP A 21 -12.52 -1.51 3.78
CA ASP A 21 -13.63 -0.56 3.77
C ASP A 21 -13.60 0.36 2.53
N VAL A 22 -12.41 0.77 2.10
CA VAL A 22 -12.23 1.69 0.96
C VAL A 22 -12.25 0.96 -0.39
N TYR A 23 -11.64 -0.23 -0.47
CA TYR A 23 -11.31 -0.89 -1.73
C TYR A 23 -11.83 -2.32 -1.87
N GLN A 24 -12.75 -2.81 -1.02
CA GLN A 24 -13.20 -4.21 -1.01
C GLN A 24 -13.38 -4.84 -2.41
N LEU A 25 -14.09 -4.14 -3.29
CA LEU A 25 -14.43 -4.62 -4.64
C LEU A 25 -13.34 -4.38 -5.69
N LYS A 26 -12.30 -3.62 -5.33
CA LYS A 26 -11.18 -3.22 -6.18
C LYS A 26 -9.88 -3.95 -5.83
N ILE A 27 -9.83 -4.67 -4.71
CA ILE A 27 -8.69 -5.53 -4.35
C ILE A 27 -8.65 -6.70 -5.34
N THR A 28 -7.60 -6.72 -6.17
CA THR A 28 -7.36 -7.75 -7.19
C THR A 28 -6.42 -8.85 -6.71
N PHE A 29 -5.60 -8.54 -5.72
CA PHE A 29 -4.68 -9.49 -5.11
C PHE A 29 -4.45 -9.15 -3.64
N TYR A 30 -4.32 -10.19 -2.82
CA TYR A 30 -3.90 -10.07 -1.43
C TYR A 30 -3.17 -11.34 -1.02
N GLU A 31 -1.99 -11.17 -0.41
CA GLU A 31 -1.20 -12.28 0.11
C GLU A 31 -0.54 -11.90 1.44
N GLU A 32 -0.67 -12.77 2.43
CA GLU A 32 0.10 -12.74 3.68
C GLU A 32 1.29 -13.69 3.52
N PHE A 33 2.48 -13.13 3.29
CA PHE A 33 3.69 -13.94 3.09
C PHE A 33 4.17 -14.56 4.40
N ASN A 34 4.08 -13.80 5.49
CA ASN A 34 4.36 -14.24 6.85
C ASN A 34 3.68 -13.31 7.87
N GLU A 35 3.88 -13.56 9.16
CA GLU A 35 3.34 -12.70 10.23
C GLU A 35 3.90 -11.26 10.20
N PHE A 36 4.91 -10.97 9.40
CA PHE A 36 5.60 -9.67 9.34
C PHE A 36 5.14 -8.83 8.15
N VAL A 37 4.75 -9.41 7.02
CA VAL A 37 4.47 -8.69 5.78
C VAL A 37 3.21 -9.21 5.08
N CYS A 38 2.36 -8.27 4.64
CA CYS A 38 1.27 -8.56 3.71
C CYS A 38 1.29 -7.60 2.52
N PHE A 39 0.72 -8.07 1.41
CA PHE A 39 0.70 -7.38 0.13
C PHE A 39 -0.74 -7.20 -0.35
N PHE A 40 -1.01 -6.07 -0.98
CA PHE A 40 -2.27 -5.77 -1.67
C PHE A 40 -1.97 -5.27 -3.07
N GLU A 41 -2.77 -5.69 -4.05
CA GLU A 41 -2.85 -5.00 -5.34
C GLU A 41 -4.30 -4.57 -5.60
N ILE A 42 -4.49 -3.29 -5.91
CA ILE A 42 -5.80 -2.65 -5.97
C ILE A 42 -5.96 -1.92 -7.30
N ASP A 43 -7.00 -2.29 -8.06
CA ASP A 43 -7.37 -1.57 -9.28
C ASP A 43 -8.26 -0.36 -8.95
N CYS A 44 -7.62 0.73 -8.49
CA CYS A 44 -8.30 1.94 -8.05
C CYS A 44 -8.14 3.16 -8.96
N PHE A 45 -7.31 3.06 -10.01
CA PHE A 45 -7.12 4.16 -10.95
C PHE A 45 -8.21 4.17 -12.04
N SER A 46 -8.20 5.19 -12.91
CA SER A 46 -9.11 5.28 -14.06
C SER A 46 -9.04 4.02 -14.93
N GLU A 47 -10.13 3.64 -15.60
CA GLU A 47 -10.19 2.42 -16.45
C GLU A 47 -9.08 2.39 -17.51
N ASP A 48 -8.72 3.55 -18.08
CA ASP A 48 -7.65 3.69 -19.07
C ASP A 48 -6.23 3.61 -18.47
N CYS A 49 -6.09 3.56 -17.15
CA CYS A 49 -4.81 3.44 -16.49
C CYS A 49 -4.29 2.01 -16.60
N LYS A 50 -3.07 1.86 -17.12
CA LYS A 50 -2.39 0.57 -17.25
C LYS A 50 -1.78 0.06 -15.95
N HIS A 51 -1.85 0.84 -14.88
CA HIS A 51 -1.29 0.48 -13.58
C HIS A 51 -2.40 0.20 -12.57
N LYS A 52 -2.04 -0.51 -11.53
CA LYS A 52 -2.81 -0.73 -10.30
C LYS A 52 -1.93 -0.36 -9.11
N LEU A 53 -2.55 -0.03 -7.99
CA LEU A 53 -1.85 0.30 -6.76
C LEU A 53 -1.29 -0.99 -6.14
N SER A 54 -0.03 -0.99 -5.74
CA SER A 54 0.62 -2.05 -4.97
C SER A 54 0.96 -1.51 -3.59
N ILE A 55 0.60 -2.25 -2.54
CA ILE A 55 0.87 -1.88 -1.15
C ILE A 55 1.54 -3.04 -0.44
N GLU A 56 2.70 -2.78 0.16
CA GLU A 56 3.36 -3.68 1.12
C GLU A 56 3.17 -3.12 2.53
N VAL A 57 2.66 -3.92 3.44
CA VAL A 57 2.44 -3.52 4.83
C VAL A 57 3.31 -4.39 5.72
N SER A 58 4.23 -3.75 6.44
CA SER A 58 5.07 -4.39 7.46
C SER A 58 4.79 -3.83 8.85
N ASP A 59 5.40 -4.39 9.90
CA ASP A 59 5.31 -3.83 11.26
C ASP A 59 6.05 -2.49 11.41
N GLU A 60 6.93 -2.16 10.45
CA GLU A 60 7.80 -0.97 10.48
C GLU A 60 7.28 0.16 9.61
N ASN A 61 6.78 -0.17 8.41
CA ASN A 61 6.35 0.79 7.40
C ASN A 61 5.32 0.18 6.44
N ILE A 62 4.62 1.09 5.74
CA ILE A 62 3.70 0.81 4.66
C ILE A 62 4.31 1.42 3.40
N LYS A 63 4.49 0.59 2.38
CA LYS A 63 5.08 1.02 1.11
C LYS A 63 4.03 1.00 0.02
N PHE A 64 4.00 2.05 -0.79
CA PHE A 64 3.09 2.20 -1.91
C PHE A 64 3.87 2.26 -3.21
N GLY A 65 3.38 1.58 -4.23
CA GLY A 65 3.90 1.63 -5.60
C GLY A 65 2.77 1.52 -6.62
N ALA A 66 3.07 1.79 -7.88
CA ALA A 66 2.19 1.50 -9.00
C ALA A 66 2.82 0.42 -9.86
N VAL A 67 2.09 -0.67 -10.12
CA VAL A 67 2.56 -1.80 -10.93
C VAL A 67 1.66 -1.99 -12.15
N THR A 68 2.20 -2.48 -13.26
CA THR A 68 1.39 -2.72 -14.46
C THR A 68 0.30 -3.78 -14.23
N LYS A 69 -0.88 -3.58 -14.82
CA LYS A 69 -1.98 -4.56 -14.85
C LYS A 69 -1.62 -5.77 -15.72
N GLU A 70 -0.84 -5.55 -16.76
CA GLU A 70 -0.35 -6.61 -17.63
C GLU A 70 0.90 -7.27 -17.01
N PRO A 71 1.08 -8.59 -17.17
CA PRO A 71 2.29 -9.27 -16.74
C PRO A 71 3.49 -8.71 -17.50
N SER A 72 4.28 -7.90 -16.82
CA SER A 72 5.54 -7.38 -17.34
C SER A 72 6.61 -7.58 -16.28
N ILE A 73 7.89 -7.65 -16.70
CA ILE A 73 8.99 -7.57 -15.75
C ILE A 73 9.05 -6.11 -15.31
N ASP A 74 8.24 -5.79 -14.32
CA ASP A 74 8.14 -4.47 -13.73
C ASP A 74 9.08 -4.42 -12.53
N PHE A 75 10.16 -3.64 -12.64
CA PHE A 75 11.11 -3.40 -11.54
C PHE A 75 10.70 -2.19 -10.71
N SER A 76 9.44 -1.74 -10.81
CA SER A 76 8.93 -0.63 -10.00
C SER A 76 9.17 -0.92 -8.52
N LEU A 77 10.12 -0.18 -7.97
CA LEU A 77 10.35 -0.08 -6.54
C LEU A 77 9.18 0.69 -5.95
N TYR A 78 8.93 0.50 -4.65
CA TYR A 78 7.96 1.34 -3.95
C TYR A 78 8.39 2.80 -4.01
N ASP A 79 7.52 3.66 -4.53
CA ASP A 79 7.79 5.09 -4.70
C ASP A 79 7.62 5.85 -3.39
N PHE A 80 6.81 5.33 -2.45
CA PHE A 80 6.53 5.97 -1.17
C PHE A 80 6.63 4.98 -0.02
N VAL A 81 7.32 5.39 1.05
CA VAL A 81 7.47 4.62 2.30
C VAL A 81 6.95 5.47 3.45
N ILE A 82 5.95 4.96 4.16
CA ILE A 82 5.25 5.65 5.24
C ILE A 82 5.40 4.87 6.54
N GLU A 83 5.64 5.55 7.66
CA GLU A 83 5.95 4.90 8.95
C GLU A 83 4.76 4.84 9.92
N THR A 84 3.59 5.38 9.56
CA THR A 84 2.40 5.37 10.42
C THR A 84 1.11 5.02 9.68
N ASN A 85 0.14 4.40 10.36
CA ASN A 85 -1.19 4.12 9.80
C ASN A 85 -1.89 5.39 9.30
N LYS A 86 -1.83 6.46 10.10
CA LYS A 86 -2.54 7.71 9.81
C LYS A 86 -2.05 8.35 8.52
N GLU A 87 -0.73 8.49 8.35
CA GLU A 87 -0.15 9.03 7.11
C GLU A 87 -0.48 8.15 5.91
N ALA A 88 -0.56 6.83 6.10
CA ALA A 88 -0.90 5.90 5.03
C ALA A 88 -2.38 6.01 4.61
N GLU A 89 -3.29 6.21 5.57
CA GLU A 89 -4.71 6.50 5.31
C GLU A 89 -4.86 7.85 4.58
N GLU A 90 -4.19 8.91 5.04
CA GLU A 90 -4.17 10.22 4.37
C GLU A 90 -3.62 10.11 2.93
N PHE A 91 -2.62 9.26 2.70
CA PHE A 91 -2.06 9.03 1.37
C PHE A 91 -3.04 8.27 0.45
N VAL A 92 -3.79 7.30 0.99
CA VAL A 92 -4.87 6.62 0.25
C VAL A 92 -5.97 7.61 -0.14
N GLU A 93 -6.35 8.52 0.75
CA GLU A 93 -7.30 9.59 0.43
C GLU A 93 -6.81 10.48 -0.72
N GLN A 94 -5.54 10.88 -0.70
CA GLN A 94 -4.92 11.64 -1.79
C GLN A 94 -4.92 10.87 -3.11
N ILE A 95 -4.62 9.57 -3.08
CA ILE A 95 -4.69 8.71 -4.27
C ILE A 95 -6.11 8.66 -4.83
N ASN A 96 -7.12 8.59 -3.96
CA ASN A 96 -8.52 8.56 -4.38
C ASN A 96 -8.97 9.89 -4.99
N GLU A 97 -8.48 11.02 -4.48
CA GLU A 97 -8.85 12.35 -4.96
C GLU A 97 -8.09 12.74 -6.24
N PHE A 98 -6.79 12.46 -6.30
CA PHE A 98 -5.90 12.99 -7.34
C PHE A 98 -5.30 11.92 -8.26
N GLY A 99 -5.50 10.64 -7.95
CA GLY A 99 -4.84 9.51 -8.61
C GLY A 99 -3.42 9.29 -8.09
N TRP A 100 -2.64 8.43 -8.77
CA TRP A 100 -1.24 8.21 -8.41
C TRP A 100 -0.47 9.54 -8.48
N PRO A 101 0.42 9.84 -7.51
CA PRO A 101 1.31 10.97 -7.62
C PRO A 101 2.15 10.82 -8.89
N LYS A 102 1.78 11.55 -9.95
CA LYS A 102 2.61 11.64 -11.16
C LYS A 102 3.92 12.25 -10.72
N GLU A 103 5.00 11.50 -10.91
CA GLU A 103 6.37 11.86 -10.53
C GLU A 103 6.60 13.38 -10.54
N PHE A 104 7.09 13.91 -9.42
CA PHE A 104 8.00 15.04 -9.46
C PHE A 104 9.18 14.62 -10.34
N LYS A 105 9.10 14.92 -11.64
CA LYS A 105 10.25 14.90 -12.55
C LYS A 105 11.13 16.12 -12.32
#